data_AF-A0A8S3SAX8-F1
#
_entry.id   AF-A0A8S3SAX8-F1
#
_cell.length_a   1.000
_cell.length_b   1.000
_cell.length_c   1.000
_cell.angle_alpha   90.00
_cell.angle_beta   90.00
_cell.angle_gamma   90.00
#
_symmetry.space_group_name_H-M   'P 1'
#
loop_
_entity.id
_entity.type
_entity.pdbx_description
1 polymer ?
#
loop_
_entity_poly.entity_id
_entity_poly.type
_entity_poly.pdbx_seq_one_letter_code
_entity_poly.pdbx_strand_id
1 'polypeptide(L)'
;MFIVHNVTSIPCLSDESKKDFNDSRSALKDMESNLKITAKKLENSFTKITASIGNQLVVVKTALTTVGKNVKKVDKLLQVLGKDFQKTKWKKFNGHCYYYGSDKQNWFMAESDHENNDHQSNVVHKFELLKANLNYSVISDEINTEINADEIVKAIRLLRNDIHYWLGLTDLNEGEYRWTFDQTKATYIPWDSHYGKKGTTHNCVSFTSYSGTWFDFYCNTKYYYICESNECF
;
A
#
# COMPACT_ATOMS: atom_id res chain seq x y z
N MET A 1 -87.17 -40.41 -58.64
CA MET A 1 -86.86 -40.17 -57.21
C MET A 1 -86.14 -41.42 -56.73
N PHE A 2 -84.83 -41.47 -56.57
CA PHE A 2 -83.92 -40.60 -55.82
C PHE A 2 -82.63 -40.31 -56.61
N ILE A 3 -82.12 -39.09 -56.47
CA ILE A 3 -80.78 -38.68 -56.89
C ILE A 3 -79.83 -39.15 -55.80
N VAL A 4 -78.92 -40.07 -56.13
CA VAL A 4 -77.76 -40.39 -55.28
C VAL A 4 -76.57 -39.68 -55.91
N HIS A 5 -76.22 -38.50 -55.40
CA HIS A 5 -74.92 -37.90 -55.72
C HIS A 5 -73.85 -38.73 -55.03
N ASN A 6 -73.20 -39.60 -55.80
CA ASN A 6 -72.01 -40.32 -55.38
C ASN A 6 -70.90 -39.27 -55.25
N VAL A 7 -70.55 -38.92 -54.01
CA VAL A 7 -69.37 -38.08 -53.72
C VAL A 7 -68.14 -38.97 -53.88
N THR A 8 -67.81 -39.32 -55.12
CA THR A 8 -66.58 -40.04 -55.44
C THR A 8 -65.52 -39.06 -55.88
N SER A 9 -64.37 -39.18 -55.22
CA SER A 9 -63.08 -38.55 -55.50
C SER A 9 -62.97 -37.03 -55.25
N ILE A 10 -62.30 -36.71 -54.15
CA ILE A 10 -61.46 -35.52 -54.05
C ILE A 10 -60.58 -35.47 -55.31
N PRO A 11 -60.49 -34.35 -56.05
CA PRO A 11 -59.69 -34.30 -57.27
C PRO A 11 -58.22 -34.57 -56.93
N CYS A 12 -57.61 -35.52 -57.66
CA CYS A 12 -56.20 -35.83 -57.53
C CYS A 12 -55.35 -34.59 -57.85
N LEU A 13 -54.28 -34.36 -57.09
CA LEU A 13 -53.28 -33.31 -57.36
C LEU A 13 -52.77 -33.41 -58.81
N SER A 14 -52.68 -32.27 -59.50
CA SER A 14 -52.00 -32.18 -60.80
C SER A 14 -50.51 -32.54 -60.64
N ASP A 15 -49.86 -32.95 -61.72
CA ASP A 15 -48.45 -33.33 -61.67
C ASP A 15 -47.55 -32.14 -61.31
N GLU A 16 -47.95 -30.93 -61.67
CA GLU A 16 -47.30 -29.68 -61.26
C GLU A 16 -47.40 -29.47 -59.75
N SER A 17 -48.57 -29.66 -59.15
CA SER A 17 -48.73 -29.57 -57.68
C SER A 17 -47.97 -30.66 -56.92
N LYS A 18 -47.82 -31.88 -57.50
CA LYS A 18 -46.96 -32.92 -56.90
C LYS A 18 -45.48 -32.54 -56.94
N LYS A 19 -45.03 -31.94 -58.04
CA LYS A 19 -43.66 -31.44 -58.17
C LYS A 19 -43.38 -30.36 -57.14
N ASP A 20 -44.24 -29.35 -57.02
CA ASP A 20 -44.09 -28.26 -56.05
C ASP A 20 -44.05 -28.77 -54.60
N PHE A 21 -44.88 -29.75 -54.27
CA PHE A 21 -44.87 -30.40 -52.95
C PHE A 21 -43.55 -31.12 -52.68
N ASN A 22 -42.99 -31.83 -53.67
CA ASN A 22 -41.72 -32.52 -53.54
C ASN A 22 -40.53 -31.54 -53.45
N ASP A 23 -40.53 -30.48 -54.24
CA ASP A 23 -39.52 -29.42 -54.21
C ASP A 23 -39.52 -28.72 -52.84
N SER A 24 -40.70 -28.37 -52.32
CA SER A 24 -40.87 -27.80 -50.98
C SER A 24 -40.38 -28.74 -49.88
N ARG A 25 -40.65 -30.04 -50.00
CA ARG A 25 -40.17 -31.06 -49.06
C ARG A 25 -38.64 -31.19 -49.10
N SER A 26 -38.04 -31.11 -50.28
CA SER A 26 -36.58 -31.11 -50.43
C SER A 26 -35.97 -29.88 -49.75
N ALA A 27 -36.51 -28.69 -50.02
CA ALA A 27 -36.05 -27.44 -49.40
C ALA A 27 -36.16 -27.48 -47.86
N LEU A 28 -37.21 -28.09 -47.30
CA LEU A 28 -37.36 -28.29 -45.86
C LEU A 28 -36.26 -29.19 -45.27
N LYS A 29 -35.89 -30.28 -45.98
CA LYS A 29 -34.79 -31.15 -45.55
C LYS A 29 -33.44 -30.42 -45.58
N ASP A 30 -33.21 -29.59 -46.59
CA ASP A 30 -31.99 -28.79 -46.69
C ASP A 30 -31.92 -27.74 -45.58
N MET A 31 -33.04 -27.08 -45.27
CA MET A 31 -33.13 -26.18 -44.12
C MET A 31 -32.88 -26.89 -42.79
N GLU A 32 -33.44 -28.09 -42.59
CA GLU A 32 -33.20 -28.89 -41.38
C GLU A 32 -31.72 -29.26 -41.24
N SER A 33 -31.06 -29.66 -42.34
CA SER A 33 -29.64 -29.96 -42.37
C SER A 33 -28.79 -28.74 -42.01
N ASN A 34 -29.08 -27.58 -42.61
CA ASN A 34 -28.39 -26.34 -42.32
C ASN A 34 -28.57 -25.88 -40.86
N LEU A 35 -29.76 -26.09 -40.29
CA LEU A 35 -30.04 -25.78 -38.90
C LEU A 35 -29.19 -26.65 -37.96
N LYS A 36 -29.09 -27.96 -38.24
CA LYS A 36 -28.24 -28.90 -37.47
C LYS A 36 -26.77 -28.52 -37.52
N ILE A 37 -26.26 -28.13 -38.70
CA ILE A 37 -24.88 -27.67 -38.86
C ILE A 37 -24.63 -26.40 -38.04
N THR A 38 -25.56 -25.45 -38.08
CA THR A 38 -25.44 -24.17 -37.35
C THR A 38 -25.48 -24.39 -35.84
N ALA A 39 -26.39 -25.24 -35.35
CA ALA A 39 -26.45 -25.62 -33.94
C ALA A 39 -25.13 -26.23 -33.47
N LYS A 40 -24.55 -27.15 -34.24
CA LYS A 40 -23.26 -27.78 -33.90
C LYS A 40 -22.09 -26.79 -33.90
N LYS A 41 -22.08 -25.83 -34.83
CA LYS A 41 -21.09 -24.73 -34.83
C LYS A 41 -21.23 -23.88 -33.56
N LEU A 42 -22.46 -23.57 -33.16
CA LEU A 42 -22.73 -22.79 -31.96
C LEU A 42 -22.28 -23.53 -30.68
N GLU A 43 -22.59 -24.81 -30.55
CA GLU A 43 -22.14 -25.67 -29.44
C GLU A 43 -20.61 -25.73 -29.34
N ASN A 44 -19.92 -25.88 -30.48
CA ASN A 44 -18.46 -25.88 -30.53
C ASN A 44 -17.88 -24.53 -30.08
N SER A 45 -18.46 -23.42 -30.53
CA SER A 45 -18.05 -22.08 -30.10
C SER A 45 -18.28 -21.87 -28.61
N PHE A 46 -19.44 -22.30 -28.08
CA PHE A 46 -19.74 -22.21 -26.66
C PHE A 46 -18.74 -23.02 -25.83
N THR A 47 -18.44 -24.26 -26.23
CA THR A 47 -17.45 -25.12 -25.56
C THR A 47 -16.07 -24.47 -25.49
N LYS A 48 -15.61 -23.85 -26.59
CA LYS A 48 -14.33 -23.13 -26.63
C LYS A 48 -14.33 -21.93 -25.68
N ILE A 49 -15.40 -21.15 -25.65
CA ILE A 49 -15.54 -19.98 -24.76
C ILE A 49 -15.53 -20.44 -23.30
N THR A 50 -16.29 -21.47 -22.95
CA THR A 50 -16.32 -22.02 -21.58
C THR A 50 -14.94 -22.50 -21.14
N ALA A 51 -14.20 -23.20 -22.00
CA ALA A 51 -12.84 -23.63 -21.70
C ALA A 51 -11.88 -22.44 -21.48
N SER A 52 -11.95 -21.43 -22.34
CA SER A 52 -11.12 -20.21 -22.22
C SER A 52 -11.41 -19.46 -20.91
N ILE A 53 -12.69 -19.28 -20.56
CA ILE A 53 -13.10 -18.63 -19.31
C ILE A 53 -12.63 -19.46 -18.10
N GLY A 54 -12.79 -20.79 -18.16
CA GLY A 54 -12.32 -21.69 -17.11
C GLY A 54 -10.81 -21.56 -16.86
N ASN A 55 -10.01 -21.51 -17.92
CA ASN A 55 -8.56 -21.33 -17.82
C ASN A 55 -8.20 -19.96 -17.21
N GLN A 56 -8.84 -18.88 -17.65
CA GLN A 56 -8.63 -17.55 -17.07
C GLN A 56 -9.01 -17.51 -15.59
N LEU A 57 -10.10 -18.16 -15.19
CA LEU A 57 -10.54 -18.23 -13.81
C LEU A 57 -9.51 -18.94 -12.90
N VAL A 58 -8.89 -20.01 -13.40
CA VAL A 58 -7.82 -20.72 -12.67
C VAL A 58 -6.60 -19.83 -12.45
N VAL A 59 -6.19 -19.08 -13.48
CA VAL A 59 -5.08 -18.12 -13.38
C VAL A 59 -5.37 -17.06 -12.31
N VAL A 60 -6.55 -16.44 -12.36
CA VAL A 60 -6.97 -15.42 -11.39
C VAL A 60 -7.02 -15.98 -9.97
N LYS A 61 -7.59 -17.17 -9.78
CA LYS A 61 -7.66 -17.82 -8.46
C LYS A 61 -6.28 -18.10 -7.88
N THR A 62 -5.35 -18.52 -8.72
CA THR A 62 -3.96 -18.78 -8.31
C THR A 62 -3.28 -17.48 -7.89
N ALA A 63 -3.40 -16.42 -8.70
CA ALA A 63 -2.85 -15.10 -8.36
C ALA A 63 -3.42 -14.56 -7.04
N LEU A 64 -4.73 -14.66 -6.83
CA LEU A 64 -5.38 -14.22 -5.59
C LEU A 64 -4.87 -14.99 -4.36
N THR A 65 -4.62 -16.29 -4.51
CA THR A 65 -4.05 -17.12 -3.44
C THR A 65 -2.63 -16.67 -3.08
N THR A 66 -1.80 -16.35 -4.07
CA THR A 66 -0.45 -15.81 -3.86
C THR A 66 -0.49 -14.46 -3.15
N VAL A 67 -1.34 -13.53 -3.61
CA VAL A 67 -1.53 -12.24 -2.94
C VAL A 67 -1.97 -12.42 -1.49
N GLY A 68 -2.94 -13.31 -1.22
CA GLY A 68 -3.38 -13.60 0.14
C GLY A 68 -2.28 -14.15 1.05
N LYS A 69 -1.35 -14.96 0.54
CA LYS A 69 -0.16 -15.40 1.29
C LYS A 69 0.77 -14.25 1.62
N ASN A 70 1.03 -13.37 0.65
CA ASN A 70 1.89 -12.21 0.84
C ASN A 70 1.32 -11.23 1.86
N VAL A 71 0.02 -10.94 1.80
CA VAL A 71 -0.67 -10.10 2.80
C VAL A 71 -0.49 -10.66 4.21
N LYS A 72 -0.68 -11.97 4.40
CA LYS A 72 -0.46 -12.63 5.71
C LYS A 72 1.00 -12.55 6.17
N LYS A 73 1.97 -12.60 5.26
CA LYS A 73 3.39 -12.44 5.59
C LYS A 73 3.66 -11.02 6.08
N VAL A 74 3.15 -10.01 5.38
CA VAL A 74 3.29 -8.60 5.76
C VAL A 74 2.63 -8.32 7.11
N ASP A 75 1.42 -8.83 7.36
CA ASP A 75 0.73 -8.69 8.65
C ASP A 75 1.56 -9.24 9.81
N LYS A 76 2.17 -10.42 9.64
CA LYS A 76 3.08 -10.99 10.65
C LYS A 76 4.31 -10.12 10.88
N LEU A 77 4.92 -9.60 9.82
CA LEU A 77 6.09 -8.70 9.94
C LEU A 77 5.72 -7.42 10.69
N LEU A 78 4.56 -6.82 10.39
CA LEU A 78 4.07 -5.65 11.11
C LEU A 78 3.85 -5.93 12.60
N GLN A 79 3.34 -7.11 12.95
CA GLN A 79 3.18 -7.52 14.36
C GLN A 79 4.53 -7.72 15.07
N VAL A 80 5.53 -8.30 14.40
CA VAL A 80 6.89 -8.45 14.96
C VAL A 80 7.52 -7.09 15.17
N LEU A 81 7.52 -6.24 14.14
CA LEU A 81 8.05 -4.88 14.21
C LEU A 81 7.35 -4.06 15.30
N GLY A 82 6.03 -4.21 15.45
CA GLY A 82 5.28 -3.56 16.53
C GLY A 82 5.71 -4.02 17.92
N LYS A 83 5.95 -5.33 18.11
CA LYS A 83 6.43 -5.88 19.39
C LYS A 83 7.87 -5.48 19.68
N ASP A 84 8.75 -5.50 18.69
CA ASP A 84 10.15 -5.07 18.86
C ASP A 84 10.23 -3.58 19.15
N PHE A 85 9.37 -2.76 18.52
CA PHE A 85 9.25 -1.35 18.85
C PHE A 85 8.82 -1.13 20.32
N GLN A 86 7.89 -1.95 20.83
CA GLN A 86 7.40 -1.86 22.21
C GLN A 86 8.36 -2.44 23.27
N LYS A 87 9.21 -3.43 22.93
CA LYS A 87 9.98 -4.22 23.90
C LYS A 87 11.25 -3.53 24.42
N THR A 88 11.84 -2.59 23.67
CA THR A 88 12.99 -1.80 24.17
C THR A 88 12.68 -0.32 24.06
N LYS A 89 12.73 0.40 25.19
CA LYS A 89 12.54 1.85 25.23
C LYS A 89 13.68 2.55 24.48
N TRP A 90 14.91 2.12 24.73
CA TRP A 90 16.11 2.59 24.03
C TRP A 90 16.47 1.69 22.85
N LYS A 91 16.86 2.31 21.73
CA LYS A 91 17.29 1.66 20.48
C LYS A 91 18.76 1.97 20.24
N LYS A 92 19.60 0.94 20.21
CA LYS A 92 21.03 1.10 19.92
C LYS A 92 21.24 1.28 18.42
N PHE A 93 21.91 2.35 18.02
CA PHE A 93 22.30 2.59 16.64
C PHE A 93 23.67 3.30 16.59
N ASN A 94 24.61 2.72 15.84
CA ASN A 94 25.97 3.25 15.64
C ASN A 94 26.72 3.66 16.92
N GLY A 95 26.58 2.88 17.99
CA GLY A 95 27.22 3.16 19.28
C GLY A 95 26.48 4.14 20.19
N HIS A 96 25.38 4.72 19.71
CA HIS A 96 24.48 5.58 20.48
C HIS A 96 23.16 4.87 20.77
N CYS A 97 22.37 5.41 21.69
CA CYS A 97 21.10 4.86 22.14
C CYS A 97 20.02 5.92 22.05
N TYR A 98 18.89 5.57 21.44
CA TYR A 98 17.80 6.51 21.16
C TYR A 98 16.50 6.08 21.83
N TYR A 99 15.85 7.00 22.53
CA TYR A 99 14.52 6.81 23.11
C TYR A 99 13.49 7.63 22.33
N TYR A 100 12.39 6.99 21.97
CA TYR A 100 11.26 7.65 21.33
C TYR A 100 10.16 7.86 22.37
N GLY A 101 9.93 9.11 22.74
CA GLY A 101 8.86 9.49 23.66
C GLY A 101 7.51 9.01 23.17
N SER A 102 6.77 8.29 24.02
CA SER A 102 5.47 7.72 23.66
C SER A 102 4.31 8.71 23.74
N ASP A 103 4.55 9.87 24.34
CA ASP A 103 3.58 10.93 24.59
C ASP A 103 4.02 12.23 23.93
N LYS A 104 3.06 13.12 23.68
CA LYS A 104 3.35 14.42 23.07
C LYS A 104 3.63 15.46 24.14
N GLN A 105 4.80 16.07 24.07
CA GLN A 105 5.28 17.10 24.97
C GLN A 105 5.59 18.38 24.20
N ASN A 106 5.56 19.51 24.91
CA ASN A 106 6.18 20.71 24.38
C ASN A 106 7.72 20.58 24.44
N TRP A 107 8.43 21.42 23.71
CA TRP A 107 9.88 21.27 23.57
C TRP A 107 10.60 21.36 24.92
N PHE A 108 10.17 22.25 25.82
CA PHE A 108 10.78 22.37 27.15
C PHE A 108 10.58 21.13 28.02
N MET A 109 9.39 20.53 27.96
CA MET A 109 9.09 19.29 28.68
C MET A 109 9.80 18.09 28.07
N ALA A 110 9.88 18.02 26.74
CA ALA A 110 10.63 17.00 26.02
C ALA A 110 12.13 17.09 26.35
N GLU A 111 12.67 18.30 26.43
CA GLU A 111 14.04 18.56 26.88
C GLU A 111 14.22 18.12 28.33
N SER A 112 13.29 18.44 29.22
CA SER A 112 13.36 18.13 30.64
C SER A 112 13.10 16.66 31.00
N ASP A 113 12.52 15.85 30.11
CA ASP A 113 12.13 14.45 30.42
C ASP A 113 13.32 13.52 30.69
N HIS A 114 14.54 13.96 30.38
CA HIS A 114 15.77 13.27 30.74
C HIS A 114 15.97 13.06 32.26
N GLU A 115 15.45 13.96 33.11
CA GLU A 115 15.68 13.89 34.56
C GLU A 115 14.80 12.83 35.27
N ASN A 116 13.69 12.40 34.66
CA ASN A 116 12.72 11.52 35.30
C ASN A 116 12.89 10.02 34.97
N ASN A 117 13.75 9.66 34.01
CA ASN A 117 13.94 8.29 33.51
C ASN A 117 15.37 7.74 33.72
N ASP A 118 16.01 8.12 34.84
CA ASP A 118 17.21 7.54 35.45
C ASP A 118 18.56 7.73 34.73
N HIS A 119 18.66 8.39 33.57
CA HIS A 119 19.98 8.58 32.94
C HIS A 119 20.14 9.90 32.17
N GLN A 120 21.41 10.32 32.11
CA GLN A 120 21.99 11.56 31.57
C GLN A 120 21.78 11.70 30.04
N SER A 121 20.54 11.57 29.58
CA SER A 121 20.15 11.70 28.19
C SER A 121 19.88 13.16 27.84
N ASN A 122 20.07 13.54 26.58
CA ASN A 122 19.64 14.86 26.09
C ASN A 122 18.79 14.65 24.86
N VAL A 123 18.00 15.64 24.45
CA VAL A 123 17.31 15.56 23.16
C VAL A 123 18.39 15.58 22.06
N VAL A 124 18.21 14.74 21.03
CA VAL A 124 19.26 14.30 20.07
C VAL A 124 20.31 15.38 19.80
N HIS A 125 21.58 15.04 20.00
CA HIS A 125 22.72 15.95 20.08
C HIS A 125 23.51 16.04 18.77
N LYS A 126 23.43 15.03 17.90
CA LYS A 126 24.07 15.10 16.59
C LYS A 126 23.34 14.25 15.57
N PHE A 127 22.50 14.91 14.77
CA PHE A 127 21.72 14.29 13.69
C PHE A 127 22.57 13.82 12.48
N GLU A 128 23.87 13.58 12.63
CA GLU A 128 24.59 12.75 11.63
C GLU A 128 24.15 11.28 11.69
N LEU A 129 23.48 10.87 12.78
CA LEU A 129 23.13 9.48 13.08
C LEU A 129 21.68 9.10 12.72
N LEU A 130 20.78 10.08 12.55
CA LEU A 130 19.43 9.84 12.01
C LEU A 130 19.39 9.67 10.48
N LYS A 131 20.54 9.78 9.81
CA LYS A 131 20.73 9.26 8.44
C LYS A 131 20.41 7.77 8.34
N ALA A 132 20.29 7.02 9.44
CA ALA A 132 19.99 5.59 9.39
C ALA A 132 18.56 5.20 9.76
N ASN A 133 17.81 6.06 10.47
CA ASN A 133 16.41 5.74 10.81
C ASN A 133 15.40 6.17 9.73
N LEU A 134 15.88 6.83 8.66
CA LEU A 134 15.14 6.97 7.41
C LEU A 134 15.78 6.28 6.21
N ASN A 135 16.94 5.65 6.41
CA ASN A 135 17.71 5.05 5.34
C ASN A 135 18.00 3.57 5.65
N TYR A 136 17.03 2.76 5.21
CA TYR A 136 17.30 1.76 4.19
C TYR A 136 17.86 0.40 4.63
N SER A 137 18.82 0.31 5.57
CA SER A 137 19.56 -0.95 5.82
C SER A 137 18.86 -1.98 6.74
N VAL A 138 18.22 -1.53 7.82
CA VAL A 138 17.60 -2.47 8.79
C VAL A 138 16.37 -3.17 8.21
N ILE A 139 15.67 -2.53 7.26
CA ILE A 139 14.50 -3.11 6.59
C ILE A 139 14.93 -3.98 5.39
N SER A 140 16.04 -3.67 4.72
CA SER A 140 16.51 -4.44 3.56
C SER A 140 17.05 -5.81 3.92
N ASP A 141 17.74 -5.94 5.07
CA ASP A 141 18.45 -7.17 5.42
C ASP A 141 17.50 -8.29 5.89
N GLU A 142 16.29 -7.93 6.34
CA GLU A 142 15.25 -8.89 6.76
C GLU A 142 14.18 -9.16 5.68
N ILE A 143 14.02 -8.26 4.69
CA ILE A 143 13.04 -8.40 3.60
C ILE A 143 13.71 -9.01 2.37
N ASN A 144 13.97 -10.31 2.45
CA ASN A 144 14.42 -11.12 1.32
C ASN A 144 13.21 -11.51 0.44
N THR A 145 12.64 -10.55 -0.31
CA THR A 145 11.50 -10.80 -1.22
C THR A 145 11.63 -10.10 -2.57
N GLU A 146 11.09 -10.72 -3.62
CA GLU A 146 11.06 -10.28 -5.03
C GLU A 146 10.32 -8.93 -5.29
N ILE A 147 9.90 -8.23 -4.24
CA ILE A 147 9.25 -6.92 -4.33
C ILE A 147 10.33 -5.87 -4.11
N ASN A 148 10.42 -4.88 -5.01
CA ASN A 148 11.36 -3.77 -4.88
C ASN A 148 11.20 -3.10 -3.50
N ALA A 149 12.25 -3.15 -2.70
CA ALA A 149 12.27 -2.61 -1.34
C ALA A 149 11.83 -1.13 -1.31
N ASP A 150 12.14 -0.36 -2.36
CA ASP A 150 11.78 1.06 -2.47
C ASP A 150 10.26 1.28 -2.49
N GLU A 151 9.50 0.44 -3.20
CA GLU A 151 8.04 0.58 -3.32
C GLU A 151 7.33 0.20 -2.01
N ILE A 152 7.84 -0.82 -1.32
CA ILE A 152 7.34 -1.19 0.02
C ILE A 152 7.59 -0.05 1.01
N VAL A 153 8.78 0.55 0.97
CA VAL A 153 9.13 1.68 1.83
C VAL A 153 8.25 2.89 1.55
N LYS A 154 8.00 3.20 0.27
CA LYS A 154 7.11 4.28 -0.13
C LYS A 154 5.68 4.03 0.38
N ALA A 155 5.17 2.82 0.25
CA ALA A 155 3.87 2.44 0.80
C ALA A 155 3.83 2.56 2.34
N ILE A 156 4.86 2.11 3.05
CA ILE A 156 4.96 2.26 4.52
C ILE A 156 5.01 3.74 4.94
N ARG A 157 5.72 4.60 4.19
CA ARG A 157 5.74 6.06 4.43
C ARG A 157 4.37 6.68 4.20
N LEU A 158 3.64 6.28 3.15
CA LEU A 158 2.28 6.76 2.86
C LEU A 158 1.23 6.26 3.86
N LEU A 159 1.45 5.10 4.48
CA LEU A 159 0.55 4.52 5.48
C LEU A 159 0.81 5.06 6.90
N ARG A 160 1.98 5.64 7.16
CA ARG A 160 2.26 6.32 8.43
C ARG A 160 1.73 7.75 8.37
N ASN A 161 0.94 8.14 9.37
CA ASN A 161 0.69 9.55 9.62
C ASN A 161 2.03 10.26 9.77
N ASP A 162 2.13 11.49 9.27
CA ASP A 162 3.34 12.26 9.46
C ASP A 162 3.49 12.64 10.94
N ILE A 163 4.51 12.09 11.58
CA ILE A 163 4.81 12.28 12.99
C ILE A 163 6.01 13.20 13.14
N HIS A 164 5.83 14.26 13.91
CA HIS A 164 6.90 15.17 14.30
C HIS A 164 7.52 14.76 15.63
N TYR A 165 8.84 14.86 15.70
CA TYR A 165 9.66 14.61 16.88
C TYR A 165 10.53 15.82 17.19
N TRP A 166 10.49 16.33 18.43
CA TRP A 166 11.42 17.33 18.92
C TRP A 166 12.87 16.83 18.91
N LEU A 167 13.78 17.73 18.56
CA LEU A 167 15.23 17.59 18.60
C LEU A 167 15.84 18.59 19.60
N GLY A 168 17.07 18.32 20.08
CA GLY A 168 17.77 19.19 21.03
C GLY A 168 18.37 20.44 20.39
N LEU A 169 17.94 20.78 19.17
CA LEU A 169 18.40 21.97 18.47
C LEU A 169 17.44 23.13 18.73
N THR A 170 18.01 24.28 19.09
CA THR A 170 17.25 25.50 19.35
C THR A 170 18.05 26.75 19.03
N ASP A 171 17.37 27.83 18.68
CA ASP A 171 17.91 29.20 18.62
C ASP A 171 17.17 30.14 19.59
N LEU A 172 16.71 29.62 20.74
CA LEU A 172 16.13 30.43 21.84
C LEU A 172 17.01 31.64 22.20
N ASN A 173 18.32 31.47 22.13
CA ASN A 173 19.27 32.58 22.08
C ASN A 173 19.49 32.95 20.61
N GLU A 174 18.73 33.95 20.17
CA GLU A 174 18.63 34.37 18.77
C GLU A 174 19.98 34.53 18.05
N GLY A 175 19.99 34.15 16.78
CA GLY A 175 21.12 34.33 15.87
C GLY A 175 21.79 33.04 15.42
N GLU A 176 21.76 31.96 16.20
CA GLU A 176 22.34 30.66 15.81
C GLU A 176 21.63 29.46 16.45
N TYR A 177 21.27 28.47 15.63
CA TYR A 177 20.82 27.16 16.10
C TYR A 177 21.97 26.39 16.74
N ARG A 178 21.78 26.02 18.01
CA ARG A 178 22.74 25.31 18.84
C ARG A 178 22.10 24.11 19.51
N TRP A 179 22.91 23.08 19.69
CA TRP A 179 22.49 21.91 20.45
C TRP A 179 22.47 22.24 21.94
N THR A 180 21.41 21.87 22.64
CA THR A 180 21.24 22.15 24.08
C THR A 180 22.32 21.49 24.94
N PHE A 181 22.73 20.28 24.58
CA PHE A 181 23.66 19.49 25.38
C PHE A 181 25.08 20.08 25.50
N ASP A 182 25.70 20.46 24.39
CA ASP A 182 27.09 20.97 24.38
C ASP A 182 27.23 22.40 23.85
N GLN A 183 26.11 23.04 23.54
CA GLN A 183 26.04 24.41 23.01
C GLN A 183 26.75 24.59 21.66
N THR A 184 27.15 23.52 20.98
CA THR A 184 27.79 23.60 19.67
C THR A 184 26.80 24.05 18.60
N LYS A 185 27.31 24.82 17.64
CA LYS A 185 26.52 25.29 16.50
C LYS A 185 26.27 24.12 15.55
N ALA A 186 25.03 23.98 15.09
CA ALA A 186 24.73 23.01 14.05
C ALA A 186 25.41 23.36 12.72
N THR A 187 26.13 22.40 12.16
CA THR A 187 26.85 22.52 10.89
C THR A 187 26.07 22.00 9.69
N TYR A 188 25.08 21.14 9.93
CA TYR A 188 24.17 20.61 8.92
C TYR A 188 22.75 20.62 9.46
N ILE A 189 21.85 21.27 8.71
CA ILE A 189 20.43 21.35 9.06
C ILE A 189 19.59 21.15 7.79
N PRO A 190 18.94 19.99 7.60
CA PRO A 190 18.14 19.68 6.42
C PRO A 190 16.73 20.30 6.56
N TRP A 191 16.65 21.62 6.58
CA TRP A 191 15.36 22.33 6.65
C TRP A 191 14.42 21.88 5.54
N ASP A 192 13.14 21.76 5.90
CA ASP A 192 12.08 21.73 4.91
C ASP A 192 11.94 23.09 4.22
N SER A 193 11.26 23.11 3.07
CA SER A 193 11.11 24.34 2.31
C SER A 193 10.37 25.38 3.16
N HIS A 194 10.95 26.57 3.27
CA HIS A 194 10.42 27.72 4.03
C HIS A 194 10.64 27.71 5.56
N TYR A 195 11.39 26.75 6.10
CA TYR A 195 11.74 26.68 7.52
C TYR A 195 13.20 27.09 7.79
N GLY A 196 13.53 27.28 9.08
CA GLY A 196 14.86 27.64 9.57
C GLY A 196 15.15 29.13 9.57
N LYS A 197 14.10 29.97 9.63
CA LYS A 197 14.25 31.41 9.59
C LYS A 197 14.55 31.94 10.99
N LYS A 198 15.77 32.44 11.15
CA LYS A 198 16.23 33.11 12.38
C LYS A 198 15.52 34.44 12.63
N GLY A 199 15.52 34.89 13.89
CA GLY A 199 14.89 36.16 14.29
C GLY A 199 13.37 36.08 14.30
N THR A 200 12.81 34.88 14.49
CA THR A 200 11.37 34.64 14.56
C THR A 200 10.98 34.17 15.95
N THR A 201 9.76 33.68 16.12
CA THR A 201 9.32 33.05 17.37
C THR A 201 9.36 31.52 17.28
N HIS A 202 9.85 30.98 16.16
CA HIS A 202 9.95 29.56 15.87
C HIS A 202 11.33 29.06 16.26
N ASN A 203 11.52 28.83 17.56
CA ASN A 203 12.87 28.67 18.09
C ASN A 203 13.27 27.23 18.42
N CYS A 204 12.36 26.28 18.17
CA CYS A 204 12.52 24.89 18.54
C CYS A 204 12.37 23.99 17.34
N VAL A 205 13.26 23.00 17.22
CA VAL A 205 13.40 22.21 16.01
C VAL A 205 12.76 20.84 16.16
N SER A 206 11.90 20.49 15.21
CA SER A 206 11.35 19.16 15.04
C SER A 206 11.79 18.52 13.74
N PHE A 207 11.73 17.21 13.69
CA PHE A 207 11.94 16.38 12.51
C PHE A 207 10.66 15.61 12.18
N THR A 208 10.36 15.44 10.89
CA THR A 208 9.23 14.63 10.40
C THR A 208 9.67 13.22 10.03
N SER A 209 8.87 12.25 10.45
CA SER A 209 9.05 10.83 10.09
C SER A 209 8.82 10.52 8.60
N TYR A 210 8.18 11.41 7.84
CA TYR A 210 7.82 11.19 6.45
C TYR A 210 8.94 11.60 5.48
N SER A 211 9.27 12.90 5.44
CA SER A 211 10.27 13.45 4.51
C SER A 211 11.69 13.40 5.09
N GLY A 212 11.81 13.38 6.41
CA GLY A 212 13.08 13.45 7.09
C GLY A 212 13.69 14.85 7.21
N THR A 213 12.95 15.87 6.80
CA THR A 213 13.36 17.27 6.87
C THR A 213 13.05 17.85 8.25
N TRP A 214 13.68 18.98 8.55
CA TRP A 214 13.54 19.66 9.84
C TRP A 214 12.67 20.90 9.71
N PHE A 215 12.01 21.23 10.81
CA PHE A 215 11.04 22.30 10.94
C PHE A 215 11.37 23.07 12.21
N ASP A 216 11.54 24.38 12.12
CA ASP A 216 11.51 25.26 13.26
C ASP A 216 10.05 25.63 13.56
N PHE A 217 9.68 25.61 14.85
CA PHE A 217 8.31 25.89 15.23
C PHE A 217 8.21 26.42 16.67
N TYR A 218 7.00 26.85 17.06
CA TYR A 218 6.75 27.33 18.41
C TYR A 218 7.03 26.24 19.44
N CYS A 219 7.94 26.51 20.37
CA CYS A 219 8.39 25.58 21.41
C CYS A 219 7.27 25.02 22.29
N ASN A 220 6.14 25.72 22.40
CA ASN A 220 4.98 25.29 23.18
C ASN A 220 4.11 24.23 22.45
N THR A 221 4.40 23.93 21.19
CA THR A 221 3.65 22.94 20.40
C THR A 221 3.91 21.54 20.93
N LYS A 222 2.88 20.68 20.94
CA LYS A 222 3.00 19.32 21.46
C LYS A 222 3.36 18.34 20.33
N TYR A 223 4.60 17.84 20.36
CA TYR A 223 5.08 16.78 19.47
C TYR A 223 5.65 15.63 20.28
N TYR A 224 5.86 14.49 19.63
CA TYR A 224 6.69 13.45 20.24
C TYR A 224 8.14 13.97 20.31
N TYR A 225 9.05 13.20 20.90
CA TYR A 225 10.43 13.62 21.09
C TYR A 225 11.38 12.44 21.00
N ILE A 226 12.63 12.71 20.67
CA ILE A 226 13.68 11.70 20.63
C ILE A 226 14.80 12.13 21.57
N CYS A 227 15.18 11.24 22.48
CA CYS A 227 16.32 11.42 23.37
C CYS A 227 17.49 10.56 22.88
N GLU A 228 18.72 11.02 23.10
CA GLU A 228 19.97 10.33 22.78
C GLU A 228 20.84 10.17 24.03
N SER A 229 21.40 8.98 24.19
CA SER A 229 22.38 8.65 25.23
C SER A 229 23.52 7.81 24.64
N ASN A 230 24.68 7.83 25.31
CA ASN A 230 25.82 6.98 24.95
C ASN A 230 25.63 5.53 25.41
N GLU A 231 24.73 5.28 26.36
CA GLU A 231 24.43 3.96 26.90
C GLU A 231 22.93 3.63 26.76
N CYS A 232 22.62 2.34 26.61
CA CYS A 232 21.26 1.84 26.44
C CYS A 232 20.81 1.25 27.77
N PHE A 233 19.60 1.59 28.19
CA PHE A 233 19.00 1.18 29.46
C PHE A 233 17.75 0.32 29.23
#